data_AF-A0A915HIF1-F1
#
_entry.id   AF-A0A915HIF1-F1
#
_cell.length_a   1.000
_cell.length_b   1.000
_cell.length_c   1.000
_cell.angle_alpha   90.00
_cell.angle_beta   90.00
_cell.angle_gamma   90.00
#
_symmetry.space_group_name_H-M   'P 1'
#
loop_
_entity.id
_entity.type
_entity.pdbx_description
1 polymer ?
#
loop_
_entity_poly.entity_id
_entity_poly.type
_entity_poly.pdbx_seq_one_letter_code
_entity_poly.pdbx_strand_id
1 'polypeptide(L)'
;MPQFTEVHLDDPNREQSLQLIREYNRRFSDEPRPFMDYLRDIPVLVPNLLRQMFTLSGLMLMFRLRILLLLISTALYIISPLDIMPEAFFGVFGLLDDIFVAFLLLVYLCIAYRQFLRV
;
A
#
# COMPACT_ATOMS: atom_id res chain seq x y z
N MET A 1 -16.21 6.22 -42.29
CA MET A 1 -14.83 5.83 -41.91
C MET A 1 -14.02 7.10 -41.82
N PRO A 2 -13.39 7.45 -40.68
CA PRO A 2 -12.46 8.57 -40.66
C PRO A 2 -11.15 8.16 -41.34
N GLN A 3 -10.68 9.03 -42.23
CA GLN A 3 -9.42 8.89 -42.96
C GLN A 3 -8.27 9.13 -41.99
N PHE A 4 -7.33 8.19 -41.90
CA PHE A 4 -6.03 8.43 -41.29
C PHE A 4 -5.27 9.37 -42.24
N THR A 5 -5.20 10.65 -41.89
CA THR A 5 -4.37 11.62 -42.58
C THR A 5 -2.91 11.22 -42.36
N GLU A 6 -2.26 10.71 -43.41
CA GLU A 6 -0.81 10.53 -43.39
C GLU A 6 -0.15 11.90 -43.21
N VAL A 7 0.53 12.05 -42.07
CA VAL A 7 1.25 13.28 -41.72
C VAL A 7 2.44 13.41 -42.68
N HIS A 8 2.33 14.33 -43.63
CA HIS A 8 3.40 14.71 -44.53
C HIS A 8 4.57 15.29 -43.71
N LEU A 9 5.75 14.68 -43.82
CA LEU A 9 6.88 14.84 -42.89
C LEU A 9 7.69 16.16 -43.04
N ASP A 10 7.19 17.13 -43.81
CA ASP A 10 7.95 18.31 -44.25
C ASP A 10 7.24 19.66 -43.96
N ASP A 11 6.40 19.71 -42.93
CA ASP A 11 5.72 20.92 -42.50
C ASP A 11 6.57 21.78 -41.52
N PRO A 12 6.63 23.12 -41.69
CA PRO A 12 7.24 24.03 -40.71
C PRO A 12 6.53 23.99 -39.33
N ASN A 13 5.34 23.39 -39.27
CA ASN A 13 4.59 23.09 -38.06
C ASN A 13 5.03 21.81 -37.33
N ARG A 14 6.04 21.10 -37.84
CA ARG A 14 6.58 19.88 -37.22
C ARG A 14 7.15 20.16 -35.84
N GLU A 15 7.86 21.26 -35.64
CA GLU A 15 8.39 21.61 -34.32
C GLU A 15 7.26 21.85 -33.31
N GLN A 16 6.20 22.54 -33.73
CA GLN A 16 5.04 22.81 -32.89
C GLN A 16 4.29 21.51 -32.58
N SER A 17 4.12 20.63 -33.56
CA SER A 17 3.48 19.33 -33.38
C SER A 17 4.29 18.42 -32.45
N LEU A 18 5.62 18.43 -32.56
CA LEU A 18 6.52 17.70 -31.67
C LEU A 18 6.56 18.29 -30.26
N GLN A 19 6.36 19.60 -30.11
CA GLN A 19 6.20 20.24 -28.81
C GLN A 19 4.88 19.82 -28.18
N LEU A 20 3.77 19.82 -28.94
CA LEU A 20 2.47 19.37 -28.47
C LEU A 20 2.47 17.88 -28.09
N ILE A 21 3.12 17.01 -28.87
CA ILE A 21 3.30 15.60 -28.54
C ILE A 21 4.14 15.44 -27.27
N ARG A 22 5.20 16.25 -27.09
CA ARG A 22 6.01 16.25 -25.86
C ARG A 22 5.24 16.75 -24.65
N GLU A 23 4.43 17.79 -24.80
CA GLU A 23 3.59 18.29 -23.72
C GLU A 23 2.46 17.32 -23.37
N TYR A 24 1.88 16.66 -24.37
CA TYR A 24 0.90 15.60 -24.20
C TYR A 24 1.51 14.40 -23.46
N ASN A 25 2.64 13.87 -23.94
CA ASN A 25 3.37 12.80 -23.26
C ASN A 25 3.80 13.23 -21.84
N ARG A 26 4.25 14.46 -21.61
CA ARG A 26 4.59 14.90 -20.24
C ARG A 26 3.38 14.90 -19.29
N ARG A 27 2.18 15.17 -19.80
CA ARG A 27 0.96 15.33 -18.98
C ARG A 27 0.16 14.03 -18.84
N PHE A 28 0.27 13.13 -19.81
CA PHE A 28 -0.49 11.88 -19.91
C PHE A 28 0.37 10.62 -20.01
N SER A 29 1.70 10.73 -20.10
CA SER A 29 2.57 9.61 -19.74
C SER A 29 2.51 9.49 -18.24
N ASP A 30 1.49 8.75 -17.79
CA ASP A 30 1.54 7.88 -16.63
C ASP A 30 2.80 7.00 -16.74
N GLU A 31 3.97 7.61 -16.54
CA GLU A 31 5.21 6.89 -16.41
C GLU A 31 5.02 5.96 -15.22
N PRO A 32 5.19 4.63 -15.39
CA PRO A 32 5.05 3.71 -14.28
C PRO A 32 6.07 4.14 -13.24
N ARG A 33 5.57 4.78 -12.16
CA ARG A 33 6.45 5.24 -11.08
C ARG A 33 7.26 4.04 -10.64
N PRO A 34 8.59 4.10 -10.68
CA PRO A 34 9.40 2.98 -10.24
C PRO A 34 9.01 2.62 -8.82
N PHE A 35 8.98 1.32 -8.50
CA PHE A 35 8.70 0.82 -7.14
C PHE A 35 9.52 1.54 -6.06
N MET A 36 10.70 2.05 -6.44
CA MET A 36 11.59 2.85 -5.61
C MET A 36 10.97 4.19 -5.16
N ASP A 37 10.17 4.85 -6.00
CA ASP A 37 9.48 6.10 -5.63
C ASP A 37 8.36 5.82 -4.63
N TYR A 38 7.65 4.71 -4.80
CA TYR A 38 6.70 4.24 -3.79
C TYR A 38 7.39 3.96 -2.45
N LEU A 39 8.55 3.29 -2.46
CA LEU A 39 9.35 3.03 -1.25
C LEU A 39 9.79 4.31 -0.54
N ARG A 40 10.14 5.36 -1.31
CA ARG A 40 10.54 6.66 -0.77
C ARG A 40 9.38 7.40 -0.12
N ASP A 41 8.15 7.17 -0.59
CA ASP A 41 6.94 7.77 -0.05
C ASP A 41 6.33 6.99 1.13
N ILE A 42 6.71 5.72 1.34
CA ILE A 42 6.30 4.88 2.49
C ILE A 42 6.37 5.62 3.84
N PRO A 43 7.48 6.30 4.23
CA PRO A 43 7.56 6.98 5.52
C PRO A 43 6.50 8.08 5.71
N VAL A 44 5.98 8.66 4.62
CA VAL A 44 4.90 9.65 4.66
C VAL A 44 3.53 8.97 4.65
N LEU A 45 3.38 7.87 3.91
CA LEU A 45 2.14 7.09 3.81
C LEU A 45 1.83 6.31 5.09
N VAL A 46 2.83 5.79 5.80
CA VAL A 46 2.67 4.95 7.01
C VAL A 46 1.91 5.68 8.12
N PRO A 47 2.29 6.89 8.58
CA PRO A 47 1.54 7.61 9.61
C PRO A 47 0.10 7.90 9.21
N ASN A 48 -0.13 8.16 7.92
CA ASN A 48 -1.46 8.42 7.40
C ASN A 48 -2.32 7.14 7.38
N LEU A 49 -1.74 6.00 7.01
CA LEU A 49 -2.37 4.69 7.11
C LEU A 49 -2.66 4.35 8.58
N LEU A 50 -1.72 4.63 9.49
CA LEU A 50 -1.89 4.44 10.93
C LEU A 50 -3.04 5.29 11.47
N ARG A 51 -3.25 6.51 10.98
CA ARG A 51 -4.45 7.31 11.31
C ARG A 51 -5.73 6.67 10.77
N GLN A 52 -5.70 6.12 9.56
CA GLN A 52 -6.85 5.41 8.99
C GLN A 52 -7.18 4.12 9.75
N MET A 53 -6.20 3.54 10.46
CA MET A 53 -6.42 2.38 11.34
C MET A 53 -7.43 2.66 12.47
N PHE A 54 -7.61 3.93 12.88
CA PHE A 54 -8.60 4.34 13.90
C PHE A 54 -10.04 4.48 13.36
N THR A 55 -10.32 4.00 12.16
CA THR A 55 -11.65 4.02 11.52
C THR A 55 -12.20 2.59 11.40
N LEU A 56 -13.52 2.42 11.24
CA LEU A 56 -14.16 1.10 11.02
C LEU A 56 -13.52 0.31 9.86
N SER A 57 -13.16 0.98 8.76
CA SER A 57 -12.42 0.37 7.64
C SER A 57 -10.99 -0.05 8.04
N GLY A 58 -10.38 0.69 8.96
CA GLY A 58 -9.10 0.35 9.58
C GLY A 58 -9.17 -0.94 10.38
N LEU A 59 -10.27 -1.18 11.11
CA LEU A 59 -10.47 -2.42 11.86
C LEU A 59 -10.44 -3.66 10.94
N MET A 60 -11.06 -3.59 9.76
CA MET A 60 -10.98 -4.64 8.75
C MET A 60 -9.56 -4.82 8.21
N LEU A 61 -8.82 -3.73 7.99
CA LEU A 61 -7.42 -3.80 7.55
C LEU A 61 -6.53 -4.45 8.63
N MET A 62 -6.74 -4.12 9.91
CA MET A 62 -6.03 -4.78 11.01
C MET A 62 -6.32 -6.28 11.08
N PHE A 63 -7.59 -6.68 10.90
CA PHE A 63 -7.95 -8.11 10.87
C PHE A 63 -7.25 -8.85 9.71
N ARG A 64 -7.14 -8.20 8.53
CA ARG A 64 -6.38 -8.74 7.40
C ARG A 64 -4.89 -8.85 7.71
N LEU A 65 -4.31 -7.85 8.39
CA LEU A 65 -2.90 -7.90 8.82
C LEU A 65 -2.65 -9.06 9.79
N ARG A 66 -3.56 -9.32 10.73
CA ARG A 66 -3.47 -10.47 11.63
C ARG A 66 -3.45 -11.80 10.87
N ILE A 67 -4.37 -11.98 9.93
CA ILE A 67 -4.41 -13.19 9.09
C ILE A 67 -3.14 -13.31 8.25
N LEU A 68 -2.62 -12.20 7.74
CA LEU A 68 -1.36 -12.17 6.97
C LEU A 68 -0.17 -12.59 7.83
N LEU A 69 -0.05 -12.10 9.07
CA LEU A 69 1.00 -12.49 10.02
C LEU A 69 0.92 -13.99 10.33
N LEU A 70 -0.29 -14.51 10.55
CA LEU A 70 -0.52 -15.93 10.78
C LEU A 70 -0.13 -16.78 9.57
N LEU A 71 -0.49 -16.33 8.36
CA LEU A 71 -0.11 -16.98 7.10
C LEU A 71 1.39 -16.96 6.86
N ILE A 72 2.06 -15.83 7.11
CA ILE A 72 3.52 -15.71 6.99
C ILE A 72 4.19 -16.64 8.00
N SER A 73 3.76 -16.64 9.25
CA SER A 73 4.28 -17.54 10.30
C SER A 73 4.11 -19.01 9.91
N THR A 74 2.93 -19.38 9.41
CA THR A 74 2.64 -20.75 8.94
C THR A 74 3.43 -21.12 7.68
N ALA A 75 3.60 -20.19 6.74
CA ALA A 75 4.39 -20.43 5.53
C ALA A 75 5.89 -20.58 5.86
N LEU A 76 6.42 -19.74 6.75
CA LEU A 76 7.78 -19.87 7.27
C LEU A 76 7.98 -21.21 7.98
N TYR A 77 6.98 -21.68 8.73
CA TYR A 77 6.98 -22.99 9.35
C TYR A 77 7.05 -24.14 8.33
N ILE A 78 6.30 -24.03 7.22
CA ILE A 78 6.28 -25.06 6.16
C ILE A 78 7.55 -25.06 5.30
N ILE A 79 8.12 -23.90 5.00
CA ILE A 79 9.23 -23.74 4.05
C ILE A 79 10.60 -24.03 4.69
N SER A 80 10.75 -23.88 6.01
CA SER A 80 12.05 -24.05 6.67
C SER A 80 12.55 -25.51 6.55
N PRO A 81 13.69 -25.78 5.88
CA PRO A 81 14.14 -27.16 5.63
C PRO A 81 14.69 -27.86 6.88
N LEU A 82 14.81 -27.14 8.01
CA LEU A 82 15.31 -27.62 9.29
C LEU A 82 14.59 -26.87 10.40
N ASP A 83 14.14 -27.61 11.40
CA ASP A 83 13.49 -27.24 12.64
C ASP A 83 14.43 -26.45 13.59
N ILE A 84 15.09 -25.40 13.08
CA ILE A 84 16.20 -24.65 13.73
C ILE A 84 15.81 -23.19 14.01
N MET A 85 14.54 -22.82 13.89
CA MET A 85 14.11 -21.52 14.44
C MET A 85 14.32 -21.56 15.96
N PRO A 86 15.19 -20.69 16.52
CA PRO A 86 15.29 -20.59 17.97
C PRO A 86 13.88 -20.29 18.49
N GLU A 87 13.39 -21.00 19.51
CA GLU A 87 12.03 -20.80 20.05
C GLU A 87 11.75 -19.33 20.39
N ALA A 88 12.80 -18.56 20.69
CA ALA A 88 12.74 -17.11 20.86
C ALA A 88 12.16 -16.35 19.65
N PHE A 89 12.40 -16.79 18.41
CA PHE A 89 11.82 -16.14 17.22
C PHE A 89 10.31 -16.28 17.17
N PHE A 90 9.80 -17.50 17.41
CA PHE A 90 8.34 -17.72 17.51
C PHE A 90 7.75 -16.96 18.69
N GLY A 91 8.45 -16.88 19.82
CA GLY A 91 8.06 -16.07 20.96
C GLY A 91 7.95 -14.57 20.62
N VAL A 92 8.91 -14.01 19.87
CA VAL A 92 8.88 -12.60 19.43
C VAL A 92 7.77 -12.35 18.42
N PHE A 93 7.56 -13.24 17.45
CA PHE A 93 6.44 -13.13 16.50
C PHE A 93 5.07 -13.24 17.19
N GLY A 94 4.92 -14.14 18.15
CA GLY A 94 3.72 -14.26 18.98
C GLY A 94 3.47 -13.01 19.82
N LEU A 95 4.50 -12.49 20.48
CA LEU A 95 4.40 -11.26 21.27
C LEU A 95 4.07 -10.03 20.40
N LEU A 96 4.56 -9.98 19.16
CA LEU A 96 4.16 -8.96 18.20
C LEU A 96 2.68 -9.08 17.80
N ASP A 97 2.15 -10.30 17.61
CA ASP A 97 0.71 -10.50 17.38
C ASP A 97 -0.12 -10.05 18.59
N ASP A 98 0.30 -10.39 19.80
CA ASP A 98 -0.38 -9.99 21.04
C ASP A 98 -0.42 -8.47 21.21
N ILE A 99 0.69 -7.77 20.95
CA ILE A 99 0.74 -6.31 20.96
C ILE A 99 -0.22 -5.74 19.91
N PHE A 100 -0.28 -6.34 18.72
CA PHE A 100 -1.18 -5.90 17.66
C PHE A 100 -2.65 -6.09 18.04
N VAL A 101 -3.00 -7.22 18.65
CA VAL A 101 -4.34 -7.50 19.18
C VAL A 101 -4.71 -6.53 20.29
N ALA A 102 -3.81 -6.25 21.24
CA ALA A 102 -4.04 -5.29 22.32
C ALA A 102 -4.28 -3.87 21.77
N PHE A 103 -3.48 -3.45 20.78
CA PHE A 103 -3.68 -2.18 20.09
C PHE A 103 -5.04 -2.11 19.38
N LEU A 104 -5.43 -3.18 18.68
CA LEU A 104 -6.73 -3.29 18.02
C LEU A 104 -7.88 -3.16 19.02
N LEU A 105 -7.77 -3.81 20.18
CA LEU A 105 -8.76 -3.75 21.25
C LEU A 105 -8.87 -2.31 21.80
N LEU A 106 -7.75 -1.62 21.98
CA LEU A 106 -7.74 -0.21 22.40
C LEU A 106 -8.42 0.69 21.36
N VAL A 107 -8.10 0.53 20.08
CA VAL A 107 -8.76 1.27 18.99
C VAL A 107 -10.26 1.00 18.97
N TYR A 108 -10.66 -0.26 19.11
CA TYR A 108 -12.06 -0.65 19.20
C TYR A 108 -12.77 0.03 20.38
N LEU A 109 -12.17 0.00 21.58
CA LEU A 109 -12.68 0.70 22.75
C LEU A 109 -12.77 2.21 22.52
N CYS A 110 -11.78 2.84 21.90
CA CYS A 110 -11.83 4.25 21.54
C CYS A 110 -13.00 4.57 20.60
N ILE A 111 -13.24 3.74 19.58
CA ILE A 111 -14.36 3.91 18.66
C ILE A 111 -15.70 3.71 19.39
N ALA A 112 -15.83 2.65 20.19
CA ALA A 112 -17.02 2.35 20.98
C ALA A 112 -17.33 3.49 21.97
N TYR A 113 -16.32 3.99 22.67
CA TYR A 113 -16.45 5.11 23.60
C TYR A 113 -16.85 6.41 22.89
N ARG A 114 -16.24 6.71 21.74
CA ARG A 114 -16.64 7.86 20.90
C ARG A 114 -18.07 7.76 20.40
N GLN A 115 -18.52 6.56 20.05
CA GLN A 115 -19.89 6.32 19.61
C GLN A 115 -20.86 6.48 20.79
N PHE A 116 -20.52 5.95 21.96
CA PHE A 116 -21.31 6.12 23.18
C PHE A 116 -21.45 7.59 23.59
N LEU A 117 -20.37 8.38 23.54
CA LEU A 117 -20.40 9.82 23.83
C LEU A 117 -21.16 10.66 22.79
N ARG A 118 -21.44 10.12 21.60
CA ARG A 118 -22.22 10.78 20.55
C ARG A 118 -23.73 10.47 20.66
N VAL A 119 -24.12 9.55 21.53
CA VAL A 119 -25.52 9.23 21.87
C VAL A 119 -25.94 10.09 23.06
#